data_AF-A0A7J9VX32-F1
#
_entry.id   AF-A0A7J9VX32-F1
#
_cell.length_a   1.000
_cell.length_b   1.000
_cell.length_c   1.000
_cell.angle_alpha   90.00
_cell.angle_beta   90.00
_cell.angle_gamma   90.00
#
_symmetry.space_group_name_H-M   'P 1'
#
loop_
_entity.id
_entity.type
_entity.pdbx_description
1 polymer ?
#
loop_
_entity_poly.entity_id
_entity_poly.type
_entity_poly.pdbx_seq_one_letter_code
_entity_poly.pdbx_strand_id
1 'polypeptide(L)' 'MMRLIFFASADPATDPKPVWSAYHFANVASQAGLDAEVRLAGDAVRVAMDETELSEDLRAKIKRGAAAPFLVSL' A
#
# COMPACT_ATOMS: atom_id res chain seq x y z
N MET A 1 4.80 5.23 -20.96
CA MET A 1 5.15 5.91 -19.70
C MET A 1 5.66 4.83 -18.74
N MET A 2 6.76 5.07 -18.03
CA MET A 2 7.35 4.07 -17.11
C MET A 2 6.66 4.17 -15.75
N ARG A 3 6.20 3.04 -15.21
CA ARG A 3 5.49 2.96 -13.92
C ARG A 3 6.35 2.28 -12.87
N LEU A 4 6.40 2.85 -11.66
CA LEU A 4 7.02 2.25 -10.50
C LEU A 4 6.01 1.38 -9.75
N ILE A 5 6.34 0.10 -9.52
CA ILE A 5 5.47 -0.84 -8.82
C ILE A 5 6.09 -1.15 -7.45
N PHE A 6 5.34 -0.85 -6.40
CA PHE A 6 5.69 -1.17 -5.02
C PHE A 6 4.87 -2.37 -4.56
N PHE A 7 5.54 -3.49 -4.34
CA PHE A 7 4.89 -4.77 -4.08
C PHE A 7 4.88 -5.13 -2.59
N ALA A 8 3.77 -5.67 -2.10
CA ALA A 8 3.69 -6.27 -0.77
C ALA A 8 2.90 -7.57 -0.80
N SER A 9 3.41 -8.61 -0.13
CA SER A 9 2.72 -9.89 0.02
C SER A 9 2.66 -10.45 1.44
N ALA A 10 3.41 -9.83 2.37
CA ALA A 10 3.45 -10.28 3.75
C ALA A 10 2.10 -10.05 4.44
N ASP A 11 1.77 -10.92 5.40
CA ASP A 11 0.59 -10.77 6.22
C ASP A 11 0.70 -9.49 7.08
N PRO A 12 -0.17 -8.50 6.86
CA PRO A 12 -0.14 -7.23 7.58
C PRO A 12 -0.49 -7.36 9.06
N ALA A 13 -1.11 -8.47 9.49
CA ALA A 13 -1.40 -8.72 10.90
C ALA A 13 -0.14 -9.10 11.69
N THR A 14 0.81 -9.77 11.05
CA THR A 14 2.04 -10.26 11.69
C THR A 14 3.28 -9.43 11.33
N ASP A 15 3.37 -8.91 10.10
CA ASP A 15 4.39 -7.94 9.67
C ASP A 15 3.78 -6.81 8.83
N PRO A 16 3.40 -5.68 9.44
CA PRO A 16 2.77 -4.57 8.72
C PRO A 16 3.76 -3.72 7.91
N LYS A 17 5.07 -3.88 8.10
CA LYS A 17 6.09 -2.99 7.52
C LYS A 17 6.16 -3.03 6.00
N PRO A 18 6.03 -4.20 5.32
CA PRO A 18 6.06 -4.27 3.86
C PRO A 18 4.89 -3.50 3.22
N VAL A 19 3.66 -3.70 3.72
CA VAL A 19 2.48 -2.96 3.24
C VAL A 19 2.66 -1.46 3.48
N TRP A 20 3.04 -1.06 4.69
CA TRP A 20 3.28 0.35 4.98
C TRP A 20 4.32 0.97 4.03
N SER A 21 5.44 0.30 3.82
CA SER A 21 6.51 0.78 2.95
C SER A 21 6.03 0.94 1.51
N ALA A 22 5.24 -0.01 1.00
CA ALA A 22 4.71 0.06 -0.35
C ALA A 22 3.82 1.30 -0.56
N TYR A 23 2.87 1.53 0.35
CA TYR A 23 2.02 2.74 0.31
C TYR A 23 2.82 4.03 0.51
N HIS A 24 3.81 4.02 1.41
CA HIS A 24 4.66 5.18 1.67
C HIS A 24 5.45 5.60 0.43
N PHE A 25 6.16 4.67 -0.21
CA PHE A 25 6.99 5.00 -1.37
C PHE A 25 6.16 5.28 -2.63
N ALA A 26 5.00 4.64 -2.80
CA ALA A 26 4.06 5.01 -3.85
C ALA A 26 3.57 6.46 -3.70
N ASN A 27 3.26 6.88 -2.47
CA ASN A 27 2.91 8.27 -2.19
C ASN A 27 4.08 9.22 -2.51
N VAL A 28 5.30 8.91 -2.05
CA VAL A 28 6.49 9.75 -2.34
C VAL A 28 6.73 9.86 -3.85
N ALA A 29 6.64 8.75 -4.58
CA ALA A 29 6.81 8.75 -6.05
C ALA A 29 5.73 9.59 -6.74
N SER A 30 4.47 9.44 -6.33
CA SER A 30 3.34 10.19 -6.88
C SER A 30 3.48 11.70 -6.64
N GLN A 31 3.90 12.11 -5.43
CA GLN A 31 4.19 13.52 -5.11
C GLN A 31 5.37 14.09 -5.92
N ALA A 32 6.28 13.24 -6.39
CA ALA A 32 7.36 13.62 -7.30
C ALA A 32 6.93 13.65 -8.78
N GLY A 33 5.65 13.43 -9.09
CA GLY A 33 5.11 13.42 -10.47
C GLY A 33 5.40 12.12 -11.24
N LEU A 34 5.76 11.04 -10.55
CA LEU A 34 6.02 9.74 -11.17
C LEU A 34 4.74 8.88 -11.19
N ASP A 35 4.55 8.11 -12.27
CA ASP A 35 3.49 7.09 -12.33
C ASP A 35 3.86 5.94 -11.38
N ALA A 36 2.99 5.68 -10.40
CA ALA A 36 3.21 4.72 -9.33
C ALA A 36 2.01 3.80 -9.11
N GLU A 37 2.29 2.58 -8.66
CA GLU A 37 1.31 1.56 -8.31
C GLU A 37 1.74 0.80 -7.06
N VAL A 38 0.80 0.53 -6.16
CA VAL A 38 0.94 -0.46 -5.10
C VAL A 38 0.30 -1.75 -5.59
N ARG A 39 1.07 -2.85 -5.61
CA ARG A 39 0.56 -4.18 -5.95
C ARG A 39 0.58 -5.08 -4.72
N LEU A 40 -0.61 -5.50 -4.30
CA LEU A 40 -0.82 -6.40 -3.17
C LEU A 40 -0.95 -7.83 -3.69
N ALA A 41 -0.45 -8.82 -2.95
CA ALA A 41 -0.67 -10.23 -3.25
C ALA A 41 -0.71 -11.04 -1.96
N GLY A 42 -1.22 -12.28 -2.01
CA GLY A 42 -1.31 -13.15 -0.83
C GLY A 42 -2.06 -12.48 0.32
N ASP A 43 -1.54 -12.60 1.54
CA ASP A 43 -2.18 -12.07 2.75
C ASP A 43 -2.24 -10.54 2.79
N ALA A 44 -1.39 -9.84 2.03
CA ALA A 44 -1.45 -8.39 1.91
C ALA A 44 -2.73 -7.88 1.25
N VAL A 45 -3.43 -8.71 0.47
CA VAL A 45 -4.73 -8.35 -0.16
C VAL A 45 -5.78 -8.01 0.90
N ARG A 46 -5.67 -8.57 2.12
CA ARG A 46 -6.55 -8.30 3.26
C ARG A 46 -6.56 -6.82 3.68
N VAL A 47 -5.62 -6.00 3.19
CA VAL A 47 -5.61 -4.54 3.36
C VAL A 47 -6.64 -3.83 2.50
N ALA A 48 -6.92 -4.35 1.31
CA ALA A 48 -7.91 -3.79 0.39
C ALA A 48 -9.33 -4.32 0.65
N MET A 49 -9.43 -5.43 1.39
CA MET A 49 -10.69 -5.99 1.89
C MET A 49 -10.91 -5.36 3.26
N ASP A 50 -12.11 -4.84 3.57
CA ASP A 50 -12.40 -4.12 4.83
C ASP A 50 -12.44 -5.07 6.04
N GLU A 51 -11.31 -5.73 6.32
CA GLU A 51 -11.18 -6.73 7.36
C GLU A 51 -10.89 -6.08 8.70
N THR A 52 -11.58 -6.59 9.73
CA THR A 52 -11.55 -6.05 11.09
C THR A 52 -10.24 -6.32 11.82
N GLU A 53 -9.35 -7.17 11.30
CA GLU A 53 -8.12 -7.62 11.97
C GLU A 53 -6.91 -6.68 11.81
N LEU A 54 -6.97 -5.66 10.95
CA LEU A 54 -5.86 -4.71 10.78
C LEU A 54 -5.79 -3.72 11.95
N SER A 55 -4.59 -3.44 12.44
CA SER A 55 -4.39 -2.41 13.47
C SER A 55 -4.84 -1.03 12.98
N GLU A 56 -5.40 -0.22 13.88
CA GLU A 56 -5.88 1.14 13.55
C GLU A 56 -4.73 2.03 13.03
N ASP A 57 -3.51 1.85 13.57
CA ASP A 57 -2.32 2.55 13.11
C ASP A 57 -1.96 2.21 11.66
N LEU A 58 -2.03 0.93 11.28
CA LEU A 58 -1.79 0.51 9.90
C LEU A 58 -2.85 1.11 8.96
N ARG A 59 -4.13 1.05 9.33
CA ARG A 59 -5.21 1.68 8.55
C ARG A 59 -5.00 3.18 8.38
N ALA A 60 -4.62 3.90 9.44
CA ALA A 60 -4.36 5.33 9.37
C ALA A 60 -3.17 5.67 8.47
N LYS A 61 -2.14 4.81 8.43
CA LYS A 61 -0.99 4.98 7.53
C LYS A 61 -1.34 4.68 6.07
N ILE A 62 -2.11 3.63 5.81
CA ILE A 62 -2.61 3.30 4.46
C ILE A 62 -3.52 4.41 3.94
N LYS A 63 -4.50 4.88 4.73
CA LYS A 63 -5.38 6.00 4.34
C LYS A 63 -4.60 7.26 4.00
N ARG A 64 -3.54 7.57 4.76
CA ARG A 64 -2.64 8.68 4.45
C ARG A 64 -1.87 8.47 3.15
N GLY A 65 -1.40 7.25 2.87
CA GLY A 65 -0.74 6.91 1.61
C GLY A 65 -1.71 6.96 0.41
N ALA A 66 -2.88 6.34 0.53
CA ALA A 66 -3.89 6.20 -0.53
C ALA A 66 -4.58 7.53 -0.92
N ALA A 67 -4.32 8.63 -0.20
CA ALA A 67 -4.79 9.95 -0.58
C ALA A 67 -4.05 10.52 -1.83
N ALA A 68 -2.96 9.90 -2.26
CA ALA A 68 -2.22 10.28 -3.47
C ALA A 68 -2.73 9.56 -4.73
N PRO A 69 -2.53 10.14 -5.93
CA PRO A 69 -3.04 9.61 -7.19
C PRO A 69 -2.16 8.46 -7.73
N PHE A 70 -2.01 7.37 -6.97
CA PHE A 70 -1.41 6.13 -7.45
C PHE A 70 -2.43 4.99 -7.48
N LEU A 71 -2.21 4.02 -8.36
CA LEU A 71 -3.07 2.84 -8.48
C LEU A 71 -2.81 1.86 -7.33
N VAL A 72 -3.85 1.21 -6.82
CA VAL A 72 -3.73 0.01 -5.98
C VAL A 72 -4.30 -1.18 -6.76
N SER A 73 -3.52 -2.25 -6.91
CA SER A 73 -3.90 -3.48 -7.60
C SER A 73 -3.69 -4.71 -6.72
N LEU A 74 -4.39 -5.80 -7.06
CA LEU A 74 -4.38 -7.10 -6.38
C LEU A 74 -3.74 -8.18 -7.26
#